data_AF-A0A3R9T490-F1
#
_entry.id   AF-A0A3R9T490-F1
#
_cell.length_a   1.000
_cell.length_b   1.000
_cell.length_c   1.000
_cell.angle_alpha   90.00
_cell.angle_beta   90.00
_cell.angle_gamma   90.00
#
_symmetry.space_group_name_H-M   'P 1'
#
loop_
_entity.id
_entity.type
_entity.pdbx_description
1 polymer ?
#
loop_
_entity_poly.entity_id
_entity_poly.type
_entity_poly.pdbx_seq_one_letter_code
_entity_poly.pdbx_strand_id
1 'polypeptide(L)' 'GGIDAKLIAVPHEKLSPLYKDVQEYTDLPPLLISQVEHFFSHYKDLEPGKWVKISGWEGADVAKAEVLKAIEAAKK' A
#
# COMPACT_ATOMS: atom_id res chain seq x y z
N GLY A 1 0.67 17.25 -8.85
CA GLY A 1 0.33 15.92 -8.29
C GLY A 1 0.65 14.86 -9.32
N GLY A 2 0.81 13.62 -8.89
CA GLY A 2 1.08 12.46 -9.76
C GLY A 2 0.52 11.19 -9.14
N ILE A 3 0.63 10.07 -9.85
CA ILE A 3 0.27 8.75 -9.32
C ILE A 3 1.24 8.40 -8.20
N ASP A 4 0.69 8.03 -7.04
CA ASP A 4 1.46 7.81 -5.81
C ASP A 4 0.93 6.56 -5.09
N ALA A 5 1.32 5.39 -5.61
CA ALA A 5 0.94 4.10 -5.04
C ALA A 5 1.55 3.89 -3.64
N LYS A 6 0.83 3.18 -2.78
CA LYS A 6 1.29 2.78 -1.44
C LYS A 6 1.35 1.27 -1.38
N LEU A 7 2.51 0.74 -0.98
CA LEU A 7 2.69 -0.70 -0.77
C LEU A 7 2.36 -1.05 0.68
N ILE A 8 1.59 -2.12 0.87
CA ILE A 8 1.48 -2.81 2.15
C ILE A 8 2.36 -4.05 2.10
N ALA A 9 3.12 -4.26 3.17
CA ALA A 9 3.96 -5.44 3.34
C ALA A 9 3.88 -5.90 4.81
N VAL A 10 4.05 -7.20 4.99
CA VAL A 10 4.17 -7.84 6.30
C VAL A 10 5.59 -8.39 6.48
N PRO A 11 6.07 -8.56 7.72
CA PRO A 11 7.34 -9.24 7.97
C PRO A 11 7.38 -10.64 7.37
N HIS A 12 8.55 -11.04 6.88
CA HIS A 12 8.79 -12.41 6.44
C HIS A 12 8.58 -13.39 7.61
N GLU A 13 8.07 -14.60 7.35
CA GLU A 13 7.69 -15.59 8.37
C GLU A 13 8.83 -15.92 9.36
N LYS A 14 10.08 -16.00 8.86
CA LYS A 14 11.30 -16.15 9.68
C LYS A 14 11.48 -15.07 10.76
N LEU A 15 10.93 -13.87 10.57
CA LEU A 15 10.97 -12.77 11.53
C LEU A 15 9.73 -12.74 12.42
N SER A 16 8.56 -13.13 11.89
CA SER A 16 7.32 -13.19 12.66
C SER A 16 6.34 -14.19 12.03
N PRO A 17 5.85 -15.19 12.79
CA PRO A 17 4.83 -16.12 12.29
C PRO A 17 3.42 -15.49 12.25
N LEU A 18 3.23 -14.28 12.78
CA LEU A 18 1.92 -13.62 12.91
C LEU A 18 1.22 -13.42 11.56
N TYR A 19 1.99 -13.24 10.49
CA TYR A 19 1.48 -12.94 9.15
C TYR A 19 1.72 -14.06 8.14
N LYS A 20 2.06 -15.28 8.59
CA LYS A 20 2.37 -16.41 7.70
C LYS A 20 1.21 -16.74 6.73
N ASP A 21 -0.03 -16.52 7.19
CA ASP A 21 -1.25 -16.82 6.44
C ASP A 21 -1.76 -15.62 5.62
N VAL A 22 -1.07 -14.47 5.66
CA VAL A 22 -1.41 -13.28 4.86
C VAL A 22 -0.68 -13.36 3.52
N GLN A 23 -1.41 -13.73 2.48
CA GLN A 23 -0.88 -13.86 1.11
C GLN A 23 -1.35 -12.69 0.22
N GLU A 24 -2.52 -12.14 0.50
CA GLU A 24 -3.09 -10.95 -0.13
C GLU A 24 -3.50 -9.90 0.90
N TYR A 25 -3.65 -8.65 0.47
CA TYR A 25 -4.07 -7.57 1.38
C TYR A 25 -5.46 -7.84 1.99
N THR A 26 -6.31 -8.59 1.29
CA THR A 26 -7.65 -9.00 1.75
C THR A 26 -7.63 -10.03 2.88
N ASP A 27 -6.48 -10.65 3.15
CA ASP A 27 -6.30 -11.54 4.30
C ASP A 27 -6.08 -10.75 5.61
N LEU A 28 -5.84 -9.43 5.51
CA LEU A 28 -5.83 -8.53 6.66
C LEU A 28 -7.26 -8.24 7.14
N PRO A 29 -7.44 -7.85 8.42
CA PRO A 29 -8.75 -7.44 8.92
C PRO A 29 -9.37 -6.35 8.04
N PRO A 30 -10.62 -6.51 7.55
CA PRO A 30 -11.25 -5.52 6.67
C PRO A 30 -11.29 -4.10 7.26
N LEU A 31 -11.46 -4.00 8.58
CA LEU A 31 -11.41 -2.72 9.29
C LEU A 31 -10.05 -2.00 9.12
N LEU A 32 -8.94 -2.75 9.15
CA LEU A 32 -7.61 -2.18 8.97
C LEU A 32 -7.45 -1.61 7.56
N ILE A 33 -7.93 -2.34 6.54
CA ILE A 33 -7.91 -1.89 5.13
C ILE A 33 -8.69 -0.56 5.00
N SER A 34 -9.90 -0.51 5.55
CA SER A 34 -10.71 0.72 5.55
C SER A 34 -10.07 1.87 6.32
N GLN A 35 -9.40 1.59 7.45
CA GLN A 35 -8.68 2.61 8.22
C GLN A 35 -7.50 3.21 7.45
N VAL A 36 -6.75 2.40 6.71
CA VAL A 36 -5.64 2.87 5.85
C VAL A 36 -6.19 3.75 4.71
N GLU A 37 -7.25 3.32 4.04
CA GLU A 37 -7.88 4.08 2.97
C GLU A 37 -8.44 5.43 3.46
N HIS A 38 -9.12 5.43 4.61
CA HIS A 38 -9.62 6.64 5.24
C HIS A 38 -8.48 7.60 5.60
N PHE A 39 -7.39 7.08 6.18
CA PHE A 39 -6.22 7.90 6.51
C PHE A 39 -5.69 8.65 5.30
N PHE A 40 -5.42 7.96 4.18
CA PHE A 40 -4.88 8.62 2.98
C PHE A 40 -5.88 9.55 2.30
N SER A 41 -7.18 9.29 2.44
CA SER A 41 -8.22 10.16 1.91
C SER A 41 -8.28 11.51 2.63
N HIS A 42 -7.93 11.57 3.92
CA HIS A 42 -8.18 12.72 4.78
C HIS A 42 -6.94 13.40 5.38
N TYR A 43 -5.78 12.76 5.42
CA TYR A 43 -4.63 13.29 6.16
C TYR A 43 -4.11 14.65 5.65
N LYS A 44 -4.52 15.06 4.44
CA LYS A 44 -4.15 16.32 3.79
C LYS A 44 -5.27 17.36 3.74
N ASP A 45 -6.42 17.11 4.38
CA ASP A 45 -7.62 17.97 4.26
C ASP A 45 -7.36 19.42 4.69
N LEU A 46 -6.41 19.63 5.61
CA LEU A 46 -6.04 20.94 6.13
C LEU A 46 -4.80 21.54 5.45
N GLU A 47 -4.30 20.95 4.38
CA GLU A 47 -3.16 21.45 3.61
C GLU A 47 -3.66 22.16 2.33
N PRO A 48 -3.66 23.51 2.27
CA PRO A 48 -4.23 24.25 1.15
C PRO A 48 -3.62 23.83 -0.20
N GLY A 49 -4.50 23.53 -1.17
CA GLY A 49 -4.09 23.12 -2.51
C GLY A 49 -3.63 21.66 -2.64
N LYS A 50 -3.66 20.87 -1.55
CA LYS A 50 -3.42 19.43 -1.60
C LYS A 50 -4.74 18.66 -1.49
N TRP A 51 -4.79 17.55 -2.20
CA TRP A 51 -5.91 16.62 -2.20
C TRP A 51 -5.39 15.23 -2.53
N VAL A 52 -6.18 14.21 -2.20
CA VAL A 52 -5.93 12.81 -2.55
C VAL A 52 -7.20 12.25 -3.17
N LYS A 53 -7.03 11.44 -4.22
CA LYS A 53 -8.10 10.59 -4.76
C LYS A 53 -7.61 9.16 -4.77
N ILE A 54 -8.32 8.28 -4.07
CA ILE A 54 -8.02 6.86 -4.03
C ILE A 54 -8.59 6.21 -5.30
N SER A 55 -7.75 5.46 -6.01
CA SER A 55 -8.17 4.67 -7.19
C SER A 55 -8.67 3.27 -6.81
N GLY A 56 -8.21 2.74 -5.67
CA GLY A 56 -8.57 1.42 -5.17
C GLY A 56 -7.37 0.65 -4.63
N TRP A 57 -7.62 -0.60 -4.28
CA TRP A 57 -6.62 -1.59 -3.88
C TRP A 57 -6.30 -2.54 -5.03
N GLU A 58 -5.06 -2.99 -5.10
CA GLU A 58 -4.57 -3.96 -6.09
C GLU A 58 -3.87 -5.12 -5.37
N GLY A 59 -3.72 -6.26 -6.05
CA GLY A 59 -3.14 -7.48 -5.50
C GLY A 59 -1.63 -7.43 -5.24
N ALA A 60 -1.12 -8.44 -4.53
CA ALA A 60 0.29 -8.56 -4.19
C ALA A 60 1.19 -8.75 -5.43
N ASP A 61 0.67 -9.23 -6.54
CA ASP A 61 1.36 -9.33 -7.84
C ASP A 61 1.66 -7.94 -8.43
N VAL A 62 0.68 -7.04 -8.43
CA VAL A 62 0.84 -5.64 -8.86
C VAL A 62 1.84 -4.92 -7.96
N ALA A 63 1.76 -5.13 -6.64
CA ALA A 63 2.71 -4.59 -5.68
C ALA A 63 4.16 -5.03 -5.98
N LYS A 64 4.37 -6.32 -6.27
CA LYS A 64 5.70 -6.85 -6.65
C LYS A 64 6.20 -6.24 -7.95
N ALA A 65 5.33 -6.09 -8.96
CA ALA A 65 5.69 -5.48 -10.23
C ALA A 65 6.13 -4.01 -10.07
N GLU A 66 5.44 -3.24 -9.24
CA GLU A 66 5.82 -1.85 -8.94
C GLU A 66 7.18 -1.76 -8.22
N VAL A 67 7.48 -2.68 -7.29
CA VAL A 67 8.82 -2.74 -6.65
C VAL A 67 9.90 -3.02 -7.68
N LEU A 68 9.72 -4.02 -8.55
CA LEU A 68 10.71 -4.36 -9.59
C LEU A 68 10.94 -3.20 -10.57
N LYS A 69 9.85 -2.52 -10.96
CA LYS A 69 9.91 -1.33 -11.81
C LYS A 69 10.66 -0.19 -11.14
N ALA A 70 10.41 0.06 -9.85
CA ALA A 70 11.12 1.09 -9.08
C ALA A 70 12.62 0.78 -8.94
N ILE A 71 12.97 -0.48 -8.67
CA ILE A 71 14.37 -0.95 -8.63
C ILE A 71 15.06 -0.70 -9.97
N GLU A 72 14.41 -1.03 -11.09
CA GLU A 72 15.01 -0.85 -12.41
C GLU A 72 15.13 0.63 -12.79
N ALA A 73 14.14 1.45 -12.44
CA ALA A 73 14.20 2.90 -12.64
C ALA A 73 15.34 3.55 -11.84
N ALA A 74 15.61 3.08 -10.62
CA ALA A 74 16.65 3.61 -9.75
C ALA A 74 18.09 3.27 -10.20
N LYS A 75 18.28 2.30 -11.10
CA LYS A 75 19.60 1.96 -11.66
C LYS A 75 20.04 2.89 -12.80
N LYS A 76 19.11 3.67 -13.35
CA LYS A 76 19.37 4.63 -14.43
C LYS A 76 19.85 5.95 -13.86
#